data_AF-A0A661VU65-F1
#
_entry.id   AF-A0A661VU65-F1
#
_cell.length_a   1.000
_cell.length_b   1.000
_cell.length_c   1.000
_cell.angle_alpha   90.00
_cell.angle_beta   90.00
_cell.angle_gamma   90.00
#
_symmetry.space_group_name_H-M   'P 1'
#
loop_
_entity.id
_entity.type
_entity.pdbx_description
1 polymer ?
#
loop_
_entity_poly.entity_id
_entity_poly.type
_entity_poly.pdbx_seq_one_letter_code
_entity_poly.pdbx_strand_id
1 'polypeptide(L)'
;MSLKILDKGAVAPLVNALMADYRVIGPRAKGPTFAFGPINDPAELRLDYNTTILPPKKVLQPPQERLAAFTMLGEPHVEPVIEAGPTVLLGVHTCDLHAIRLLDKVFSQDCPDAHYLERRRQTIIVSLECLEPCDEHSFCKSMGTLTADEG
;
A
#
# COMPACT_ATOMS: atom_id res chain seq x y z
N MET A 1 -16.24 -19.47 1.33
CA MET A 1 -15.48 -18.38 1.97
C MET A 1 -15.63 -18.55 3.48
N SER A 2 -14.54 -18.74 4.23
CA SER A 2 -14.63 -18.82 5.70
C SER A 2 -14.57 -17.39 6.23
N LEU A 3 -15.67 -16.88 6.76
CA LEU A 3 -15.65 -15.60 7.48
C LEU A 3 -14.80 -15.78 8.73
N LYS A 4 -13.77 -14.94 8.89
CA LYS A 4 -13.00 -14.83 10.12
C LYS A 4 -13.34 -13.50 10.76
N ILE A 5 -13.67 -13.54 12.05
CA ILE A 5 -14.02 -12.35 12.83
C ILE A 5 -12.84 -12.06 13.75
N LEU A 6 -12.37 -10.82 13.73
CA LEU A 6 -11.34 -10.32 14.63
C LEU A 6 -11.99 -9.25 15.52
N ASP A 7 -11.83 -9.37 16.83
CA ASP A 7 -12.24 -8.31 17.75
C ASP A 7 -11.40 -7.04 17.51
N LYS A 8 -11.99 -5.86 17.67
CA LYS A 8 -11.27 -4.60 17.45
C LYS A 8 -10.06 -4.45 18.37
N GLY A 9 -10.12 -4.96 19.60
CA GLY A 9 -9.00 -5.00 20.54
C GLY A 9 -7.84 -5.89 20.07
N ALA A 10 -8.10 -6.83 19.16
CA ALA A 10 -7.08 -7.73 18.61
C ALA A 10 -6.37 -7.17 17.36
N VAL A 11 -6.75 -5.98 16.86
CA VAL A 11 -6.08 -5.33 15.73
C VAL A 11 -4.62 -4.99 16.07
N ALA A 12 -4.34 -4.40 17.23
CA ALA A 12 -2.97 -4.06 17.61
C ALA A 12 -2.08 -5.31 17.77
N PRO A 13 -2.51 -6.39 18.45
CA PRO A 13 -1.82 -7.68 18.42
C PRO A 13 -1.56 -8.23 17.02
N LEU A 14 -2.54 -8.14 16.10
CA LEU A 14 -2.35 -8.56 14.71
C LEU A 14 -1.26 -7.73 14.02
N VAL A 15 -1.29 -6.40 14.16
CA VAL A 15 -0.29 -5.51 13.56
C VAL A 15 1.11 -5.84 14.09
N ASN A 16 1.25 -6.06 15.40
CA ASN A 16 2.51 -6.51 16.00
C ASN A 16 3.01 -7.83 15.40
N ALA A 17 2.12 -8.80 15.21
CA ALA A 17 2.49 -10.08 14.60
C ALA A 17 2.94 -9.90 13.14
N LEU A 18 2.29 -9.03 12.37
CA LEU A 18 2.69 -8.73 10.99
C LEU A 18 4.05 -8.04 10.93
N MET A 19 4.34 -7.13 11.85
CA MET A 19 5.61 -6.40 11.90
C MET A 19 6.83 -7.28 12.20
N ALA A 20 6.63 -8.51 12.68
CA ALA A 20 7.74 -9.46 12.91
C ALA A 20 8.37 -9.92 11.59
N ASP A 21 7.57 -10.11 10.54
CA ASP A 21 8.00 -10.72 9.27
C ASP A 21 7.88 -9.76 8.07
N TYR A 22 7.08 -8.70 8.19
CA TYR A 22 6.76 -7.79 7.09
C TYR A 22 7.02 -6.34 7.46
N ARG A 23 7.41 -5.55 6.45
CA ARG A 23 7.31 -4.10 6.53
C ARG A 23 5.83 -3.70 6.51
N VAL A 24 5.28 -3.25 7.64
CA VAL A 24 3.89 -2.78 7.70
C VAL A 24 3.84 -1.30 7.35
N ILE A 25 3.03 -0.97 6.34
CA ILE A 25 2.74 0.39 5.91
C ILE A 25 1.24 0.64 6.08
N GLY A 26 0.87 1.78 6.67
CA GLY A 26 -0.52 2.13 6.88
C GLY A 26 -0.72 3.64 7.01
N PRO A 27 -1.99 4.08 7.08
CA PRO A 27 -2.34 5.46 7.36
C PRO A 27 -1.88 5.85 8.77
N ARG A 28 -1.13 6.94 8.88
CA ARG A 28 -0.71 7.56 10.15
C ARG A 28 -0.98 9.05 10.14
N ALA A 29 -1.15 9.62 11.33
CA ALA A 29 -1.28 11.08 11.46
C ALA A 29 0.01 11.79 10.99
N LYS A 30 -0.16 12.87 10.25
CA LYS A 30 0.89 13.79 9.79
C LYS A 30 0.38 15.22 9.97
N GLY A 31 0.63 15.78 11.16
CA GLY A 31 0.02 17.04 11.58
C GLY A 31 -1.51 16.90 11.63
N PRO A 32 -2.27 17.81 11.00
CA PRO A 32 -3.74 17.74 10.95
C PRO A 32 -4.27 16.79 9.87
N THR A 33 -3.40 16.14 9.10
CA THR A 33 -3.75 15.29 7.96
C THR A 33 -3.26 13.85 8.17
N PHE A 34 -3.51 12.96 7.20
CA PHE A 34 -3.03 11.59 7.22
C PHE A 34 -2.12 11.30 6.02
N ALA A 35 -1.20 10.36 6.19
CA ALA A 35 -0.30 9.90 5.12
C ALA A 35 0.00 8.41 5.30
N PHE A 36 0.14 7.68 4.19
CA PHE A 36 0.68 6.33 4.25
C PHE A 36 2.19 6.35 4.55
N GLY A 37 2.58 5.58 5.56
CA GLY A 37 3.97 5.45 5.98
C GLY A 37 4.22 4.20 6.84
N PRO A 38 5.49 3.92 7.17
CA PRO A 38 5.85 2.80 8.02
C PRO A 38 5.16 2.88 9.39
N ILE A 39 4.69 1.74 9.86
CA ILE A 39 4.11 1.53 11.19
C ILE A 39 5.17 0.80 12.03
N ASN A 40 5.72 1.51 13.01
CA ASN A 40 6.69 0.93 13.95
C ASN A 40 6.07 0.69 15.34
N ASP A 41 4.86 1.20 15.57
CA ASP A 41 4.04 0.97 16.75
C ASP A 41 2.58 0.90 16.26
N PRO A 42 1.81 -0.15 16.61
CA PRO A 42 0.39 -0.24 16.24
C PRO A 42 -0.44 0.98 16.62
N ALA A 43 -0.06 1.75 17.65
CA ALA A 43 -0.73 2.98 18.04
C ALA A 43 -0.62 4.10 16.98
N GLU A 44 0.34 4.03 16.06
CA GLU A 44 0.48 4.98 14.95
C GLU A 44 -0.58 4.78 13.86
N LEU A 45 -1.16 3.58 13.78
CA LEU A 45 -2.11 3.20 12.74
C LEU A 45 -3.46 3.90 12.96
N ARG A 46 -3.94 4.57 11.91
CA ARG A 46 -5.21 5.31 11.92
C ARG A 46 -6.18 4.72 10.92
N LEU A 47 -7.03 3.78 11.35
CA LEU A 47 -8.10 3.19 10.52
C LEU A 47 -9.36 4.07 10.43
N ASP A 48 -9.38 5.19 11.13
CA ASP A 48 -10.46 6.18 11.19
C ASP A 48 -10.16 7.42 10.33
N TYR A 49 -9.24 7.30 9.36
CA TYR A 49 -8.86 8.38 8.46
C TYR A 49 -9.89 8.58 7.34
N ASN A 50 -10.05 9.82 6.86
CA ASN A 50 -10.90 10.11 5.70
C ASN A 50 -10.13 10.07 4.38
N THR A 51 -9.09 10.90 4.26
CA THR A 51 -8.23 11.05 3.08
C THR A 51 -6.78 11.20 3.51
N THR A 52 -5.86 10.93 2.58
CA THR A 52 -4.43 11.08 2.83
C THR A 52 -3.78 12.03 1.85
N ILE A 53 -2.85 12.86 2.33
CA ILE A 53 -2.01 13.70 1.47
C ILE A 53 -0.96 12.88 0.69
N LEU A 54 -0.63 11.68 1.19
CA LEU A 54 0.23 10.73 0.51
C LEU A 54 -0.49 9.39 0.42
N PRO A 55 -0.98 9.02 -0.78
CA PRO A 55 -1.82 7.84 -0.98
C PRO A 55 -1.00 6.54 -0.91
N PRO A 56 -1.67 5.39 -0.77
CA PRO A 56 -1.02 4.07 -0.70
C PRO A 56 -0.18 3.74 -1.95
N LYS A 57 -0.48 4.34 -3.11
CA LYS A 57 0.27 4.13 -4.37
C LYS A 57 1.78 4.31 -4.23
N LYS A 58 2.24 5.19 -3.32
CA LYS A 58 3.67 5.47 -3.10
C LYS A 58 4.47 4.26 -2.63
N VAL A 59 3.79 3.22 -2.12
CA VAL A 59 4.44 2.00 -1.64
C VAL A 59 4.83 1.12 -2.81
N LEU A 60 3.99 1.08 -3.85
CA LEU A 60 4.22 0.34 -5.09
C LEU A 60 5.03 1.17 -6.10
N GLN A 61 4.92 2.50 -6.02
CA GLN A 61 5.59 3.44 -6.92
C GLN A 61 6.13 4.63 -6.11
N PRO A 62 7.29 4.46 -5.45
CA PRO A 62 7.86 5.46 -4.58
C PRO A 62 8.29 6.71 -5.37
N PRO A 63 8.26 7.92 -4.76
CA PRO A 63 8.70 9.15 -5.43
C PRO A 63 10.16 9.14 -5.87
N GLN A 64 10.97 8.28 -5.24
CA GLN A 64 12.39 8.05 -5.56
C GLN A 64 12.64 6.56 -5.46
N GLU A 65 13.35 6.02 -6.45
CA GLU A 65 13.87 4.66 -6.42
C GLU A 65 15.24 4.60 -7.08
N ARG A 66 16.03 3.61 -6.66
CA ARG A 66 17.30 3.31 -7.29
C ARG A 66 17.04 2.36 -8.46
N LEU A 67 17.52 2.73 -9.65
CA LEU A 67 17.38 1.92 -10.86
C LEU A 67 18.59 1.01 -11.11
N ALA A 68 19.79 1.53 -10.83
CA ALA A 68 21.04 0.79 -11.04
C ALA A 68 22.12 1.24 -10.06
N ALA A 69 23.10 0.36 -9.85
CA ALA A 69 24.36 0.65 -9.18
C ALA A 69 25.50 0.57 -10.20
N PHE A 70 26.42 1.54 -10.17
CA PHE A 70 27.56 1.64 -11.07
C PHE A 70 28.85 1.44 -10.28
N THR A 71 29.70 0.53 -10.76
CA THR A 71 31.07 0.35 -10.24
C THR A 71 32.04 0.77 -11.33
N MET A 72 32.84 1.80 -11.04
CA MET A 72 33.83 2.37 -11.97
C MET A 72 35.27 2.10 -11.55
N LEU A 73 35.47 1.46 -10.39
CA LEU A 73 36.79 1.12 -9.86
C LEU A 73 37.13 -0.31 -10.30
N GLY A 74 38.05 -0.44 -11.25
CA GLY A 74 38.32 -1.70 -11.95
C GLY A 74 37.60 -1.77 -13.31
N GLU A 75 37.08 -2.93 -13.66
CA GLU A 75 36.26 -3.10 -14.87
C GLU A 75 34.89 -2.44 -14.67
N PRO A 76 34.47 -1.49 -15.55
CA PRO A 76 33.18 -0.83 -15.43
C PRO A 76 32.03 -1.84 -15.47
N HIS A 77 31.18 -1.82 -14.43
CA HIS A 77 30.05 -2.72 -14.29
C HIS A 77 28.79 -1.98 -13.84
N VAL A 78 27.63 -2.40 -14.36
CA VAL A 78 26.32 -1.82 -14.04
C VAL A 78 25.36 -2.95 -13.66
N GLU A 79 24.73 -2.84 -12.50
CA GLU A 79 23.73 -3.79 -12.02
C GLU A 79 22.38 -3.11 -11.85
N PRO A 80 21.27 -3.69 -12.33
CA PRO A 80 19.94 -3.21 -11.99
C PRO A 80 19.68 -3.44 -10.50
N VAL A 81 18.97 -2.50 -9.87
CA VAL A 81 18.62 -2.59 -8.45
C VAL A 81 17.10 -2.53 -8.34
N ILE A 82 16.48 -3.57 -7.81
CA ILE A 82 15.04 -3.56 -7.49
C ILE A 82 14.88 -3.69 -5.99
N GLU A 83 14.44 -2.61 -5.35
CA GLU A 83 14.19 -2.56 -3.91
C GLU A 83 12.77 -3.01 -3.60
N ALA A 84 12.62 -4.31 -3.34
CA ALA A 84 11.37 -4.93 -2.95
C ALA A 84 11.60 -5.93 -1.81
N GLY A 85 10.70 -5.93 -0.84
CA GLY A 85 10.73 -6.87 0.28
C GLY A 85 9.32 -7.07 0.84
N PRO A 86 9.11 -8.14 1.62
CA PRO A 86 7.79 -8.50 2.15
C PRO A 86 7.14 -7.30 2.85
N THR A 87 6.01 -6.85 2.31
CA THR A 87 5.31 -5.65 2.75
C THR A 87 3.84 -5.97 2.99
N VAL A 88 3.28 -5.46 4.09
CA VAL A 88 1.83 -5.42 4.30
C VAL A 88 1.39 -3.97 4.20
N LEU A 89 0.52 -3.69 3.24
CA LEU A 89 -0.11 -2.39 3.08
C LEU A 89 -1.52 -2.46 3.68
N LEU A 90 -1.69 -1.88 4.86
CA LEU A 90 -2.86 -2.07 5.71
C LEU A 90 -3.73 -0.81 5.78
N GLY A 91 -5.05 -1.02 5.80
CA GLY A 91 -6.03 0.05 5.90
C GLY A 91 -6.25 0.79 4.59
N VAL A 92 -6.12 0.10 3.45
CA VAL A 92 -6.32 0.72 2.12
C VAL A 92 -7.80 0.87 1.81
N HIS A 93 -8.29 2.09 1.64
CA HIS A 93 -9.67 2.29 1.19
C HIS A 93 -9.97 1.55 -0.11
N THR A 94 -11.20 1.03 -0.24
CA THR A 94 -11.65 0.28 -1.43
C THR A 94 -11.42 1.05 -2.73
N CYS A 95 -11.61 2.37 -2.73
CA CYS A 95 -11.32 3.20 -3.89
C CYS A 95 -9.84 3.20 -4.31
N ASP A 96 -8.92 3.18 -3.34
CA ASP A 96 -7.48 3.02 -3.58
C ASP A 96 -7.15 1.59 -4.05
N LEU A 97 -7.84 0.56 -3.55
CA LEU A 97 -7.68 -0.82 -4.02
C LEU A 97 -8.04 -0.93 -5.51
N HIS A 98 -9.16 -0.35 -5.93
CA HIS A 98 -9.54 -0.26 -7.35
C HIS A 98 -8.50 0.49 -8.18
N ALA A 99 -7.97 1.61 -7.66
CA ALA A 99 -6.90 2.34 -8.32
C ALA A 99 -5.64 1.47 -8.49
N ILE A 100 -5.26 0.69 -7.48
CA ILE A 100 -4.13 -0.24 -7.56
C ILE A 100 -4.38 -1.32 -8.61
N ARG A 101 -5.58 -1.90 -8.70
CA ARG A 101 -5.91 -2.88 -9.76
C ARG A 101 -5.78 -2.28 -11.16
N LEU A 102 -6.14 -1.02 -11.34
CA LEU A 102 -5.92 -0.32 -12.60
C LEU A 102 -4.42 -0.15 -12.89
N LEU A 103 -3.62 0.22 -11.89
CA LEU A 103 -2.17 0.30 -12.02
C LEU A 103 -1.57 -1.08 -12.35
N ASP A 104 -2.03 -2.16 -11.72
CA ASP A 104 -1.60 -3.53 -12.01
C ASP A 104 -1.78 -3.86 -13.50
N LYS A 105 -2.90 -3.44 -14.11
CA LYS A 105 -3.14 -3.61 -15.55
C LYS A 105 -2.20 -2.76 -16.39
N VAL A 106 -2.01 -1.49 -16.06
CA VAL A 106 -1.15 -0.58 -16.83
C VAL A 106 0.31 -1.01 -16.79
N PHE A 107 0.84 -1.36 -15.60
CA PHE A 107 2.24 -1.71 -15.41
C PHE A 107 2.59 -3.15 -15.81
N SER A 108 1.61 -3.96 -16.20
CA SER A 108 1.83 -5.32 -16.73
C SER A 108 1.67 -5.43 -18.25
N GLN A 109 1.22 -4.37 -18.93
CA GLN A 109 0.98 -4.36 -20.38
C GLN A 109 2.17 -3.80 -21.17
N ASP A 110 2.32 -4.27 -22.41
CA ASP A 110 3.30 -3.87 -23.45
C ASP A 110 4.78 -3.89 -23.04
N CYS A 111 5.16 -3.07 -22.07
CA CYS A 111 6.48 -3.00 -21.45
C CYS A 111 6.33 -3.11 -19.92
N PRO A 112 6.31 -4.33 -19.36
CA PRO A 112 6.09 -4.54 -17.93
C PRO A 112 7.13 -3.84 -17.06
N ASP A 113 6.67 -3.09 -16.06
CA ASP A 113 7.55 -2.38 -15.13
C ASP A 113 8.04 -3.35 -14.04
N ALA A 114 9.29 -3.79 -14.16
CA ALA A 114 9.88 -4.75 -13.24
C ALA A 114 9.90 -4.27 -11.78
N HIS A 115 10.04 -2.96 -11.54
CA HIS A 115 10.12 -2.40 -10.19
C HIS A 115 8.75 -2.40 -9.51
N TYR A 116 7.72 -1.95 -10.21
CA TYR A 116 6.34 -1.99 -9.74
C TYR A 116 5.88 -3.42 -9.50
N LEU A 117 6.09 -4.30 -10.48
CA LEU A 117 5.58 -5.68 -10.43
C LEU A 117 6.24 -6.49 -9.31
N GLU A 118 7.55 -6.31 -9.09
CA GLU A 118 8.23 -7.01 -7.99
C GLU A 118 7.79 -6.48 -6.62
N ARG A 119 7.61 -5.16 -6.46
CA ARG A 119 7.02 -4.60 -5.23
C ARG A 119 5.59 -5.10 -5.01
N ARG A 120 4.78 -5.16 -6.08
CA ARG A 120 3.40 -5.65 -6.04
C ARG A 120 3.32 -7.12 -5.63
N ARG A 121 4.23 -7.95 -6.14
CA ARG A 121 4.37 -9.39 -5.80
C ARG A 121 4.74 -9.61 -4.34
N GLN A 122 5.53 -8.71 -3.76
CA GLN A 122 5.95 -8.73 -2.36
C GLN A 122 4.94 -8.07 -1.40
N THR A 123 3.84 -7.49 -1.91
CA THR A 123 2.90 -6.71 -1.11
C THR A 123 1.58 -7.44 -0.89
N ILE A 124 1.23 -7.66 0.38
CA ILE A 124 -0.11 -8.04 0.82
C ILE A 124 -0.90 -6.77 1.08
N ILE A 125 -2.08 -6.62 0.47
CA ILE A 125 -2.97 -5.47 0.70
C ILE A 125 -4.10 -5.89 1.62
N VAL A 126 -4.28 -5.19 2.74
CA VAL A 126 -5.43 -5.33 3.63
C VAL A 126 -6.30 -4.10 3.46
N SER A 127 -7.40 -4.26 2.74
CA SER A 127 -8.33 -3.17 2.44
C SER A 127 -9.30 -2.89 3.59
N LEU A 128 -9.70 -1.63 3.71
CA LEU A 128 -10.73 -1.13 4.60
C LEU A 128 -11.90 -0.63 3.76
N GLU A 129 -13.07 -1.22 3.94
CA GLU A 129 -14.30 -0.75 3.31
C GLU A 129 -14.87 0.44 4.10
N CYS A 130 -15.08 1.56 3.42
CA CYS A 130 -15.53 2.80 4.07
C CYS A 130 -17.00 2.75 4.53
N LEU A 131 -17.81 1.83 3.98
CA LEU A 131 -19.27 1.67 4.15
C LEU A 131 -20.11 2.88 3.69
N GLU A 132 -19.58 4.09 3.82
CA GLU A 132 -20.13 5.35 3.33
C GLU A 132 -19.03 6.23 2.71
N PRO A 133 -19.37 7.19 1.84
CA PRO A 133 -18.42 8.17 1.30
C PRO A 133 -17.64 8.90 2.41
N CYS A 134 -16.32 9.01 2.27
CA CYS A 134 -15.45 9.62 3.29
C CYS A 134 -15.75 11.11 3.55
N ASP A 135 -16.33 11.81 2.57
CA ASP A 135 -16.78 13.20 2.67
C ASP A 135 -17.85 13.50 1.59
N GLU A 136 -18.41 14.72 1.64
CA GLU A 136 -19.42 15.22 0.70
C GLU A 136 -18.91 15.44 -0.74
N HIS A 137 -17.60 15.43 -0.94
CA HIS A 137 -16.93 15.62 -2.23
C HIS A 137 -16.41 14.30 -2.83
N SER A 138 -16.63 13.16 -2.18
CA SER A 138 -16.18 11.86 -2.65
C SER A 138 -17.02 11.35 -3.83
N PHE A 139 -16.33 10.86 -4.86
CA PHE A 139 -16.96 10.25 -6.04
C PHE A 139 -16.97 8.72 -6.02
N CYS A 140 -16.53 8.07 -4.92
CA CYS A 140 -16.32 6.61 -4.87
C CYS A 140 -17.60 5.83 -5.23
N LYS A 141 -18.76 6.29 -4.75
CA LYS A 141 -20.06 5.67 -5.09
C LYS A 141 -20.40 5.81 -6.57
N SER A 142 -20.28 7.01 -7.12
CA SER A 142 -20.58 7.29 -8.54
C SER A 142 -19.65 6.56 -9.50
N MET A 143 -18.42 6.29 -9.07
CA MET A 143 -17.40 5.56 -9.85
C MET A 143 -17.46 4.04 -9.65
N GLY A 144 -18.35 3.53 -8.80
CA GLY A 144 -18.47 2.10 -8.52
C GLY A 144 -17.30 1.52 -7.72
N THR A 145 -16.60 2.34 -6.94
CA THR A 145 -15.39 1.96 -6.18
C THR A 145 -15.56 2.01 -4.67
N LEU A 146 -16.80 2.16 -4.19
CA LEU A 146 -17.12 2.20 -2.75
C LEU A 146 -16.93 0.84 -2.06
N THR A 147 -17.18 -0.25 -2.76
CA THR A 147 -17.04 -1.63 -2.28
C THR A 147 -16.02 -2.38 -3.14
N ALA A 148 -15.57 -3.55 -2.69
CA ALA A 148 -14.72 -4.43 -3.49
C ALA A 148 -15.24 -5.88 -3.40
N ASP A 149 -15.72 -6.39 -4.53
CA ASP A 149 -16.20 -7.78 -4.63
C ASP A 149 -15.05 -8.75 -5.00
N GLU A 150 -13.90 -8.21 -5.38
CA GLU A 150 -12.71 -8.93 -5.83
C GLU A 150 -11.44 -8.17 -5.38
N GLY A 151 -10.38 -8.91 -5.06
CA GLY A 151 -9.07 -8.39 -4.62
C GLY A 151 -7.90 -9.16 -5.21
#